data_AF-A0A1I4BYB5-F1
#
_entry.id   AF-A0A1I4BYB5-F1
#
_cell.length_a   1.000
_cell.length_b   1.000
_cell.length_c   1.000
_cell.angle_alpha   90.00
_cell.angle_beta   90.00
_cell.angle_gamma   90.00
#
_symmetry.space_group_name_H-M   'P 1'
#
loop_
_entity.id
_entity.type
_entity.pdbx_description
1 polymer ?
#
loop_
_entity_poly.entity_id
_entity_poly.type
_entity_poly.pdbx_seq_one_letter_code
_entity_poly.pdbx_strand_id
1 'polypeptide(L)'
;MSGGWKGSRRRHELPPNWKTQIRPYVLERDRYSCRGIDSKPCGRPANQVDHIGDRNDHRPENLQALCADCHAAKTSRQGNTARWAVRERRPAEKHPGLL
;
A
#
# COMPACT_ATOMS: atom_id res chain seq x y z
N MET A 1 -1.73 -23.94 -5.93
CA MET A 1 -1.03 -22.74 -5.40
C MET A 1 -0.38 -21.98 -6.55
N SER A 2 -1.14 -21.25 -7.36
CA SER A 2 -0.60 -20.48 -8.49
C SER A 2 0.05 -19.20 -7.96
N GLY A 3 1.33 -19.33 -7.58
CA GLY A 3 2.18 -18.23 -7.19
C GLY A 3 2.43 -17.30 -8.38
N GLY A 4 1.66 -16.21 -8.46
CA GLY A 4 1.88 -15.06 -9.36
C GLY A 4 3.15 -14.25 -9.05
N TRP A 5 4.19 -14.90 -8.51
CA TRP A 5 5.48 -14.32 -8.18
C TRP A 5 6.48 -14.45 -9.34
N LYS A 6 6.32 -15.46 -10.20
CA LYS A 6 7.22 -15.71 -11.33
C LYS A 6 7.03 -14.61 -12.38
N GLY A 7 7.98 -13.68 -12.47
CA GLY A 7 7.96 -12.53 -13.39
C GLY A 7 7.43 -11.22 -12.79
N SER A 8 7.08 -11.19 -11.51
CA SER A 8 6.62 -9.96 -10.85
C SER A 8 7.74 -8.91 -10.80
N ARG A 9 7.62 -7.84 -11.60
CA ARG A 9 8.51 -6.67 -11.58
C ARG A 9 8.37 -5.80 -10.33
N ARG A 10 7.50 -6.16 -9.38
CA ARG A 10 7.27 -5.42 -8.12
C ARG A 10 8.54 -5.06 -7.34
N ARG A 11 9.62 -5.86 -7.44
CA ARG A 11 10.91 -5.53 -6.79
C ARG A 11 11.75 -4.47 -7.53
N HIS A 12 11.43 -4.20 -8.79
CA HIS A 12 12.15 -3.31 -9.72
C HIS A 12 11.33 -2.06 -10.13
N GLU A 13 10.16 -1.83 -9.53
CA GLU A 13 9.25 -0.72 -9.90
C GLU A 13 9.67 0.64 -9.32
N LEU A 14 10.58 0.69 -8.34
CA LEU A 14 11.03 1.98 -7.80
C LEU A 14 12.12 2.60 -8.68
N PRO A 15 12.06 3.91 -8.97
CA PRO A 15 13.05 4.58 -9.79
C PRO A 15 14.43 4.60 -9.10
N PRO A 16 15.54 4.63 -9.85
CA PRO A 16 16.90 4.57 -9.28
C PRO A 16 17.19 5.66 -8.24
N ASN A 17 16.55 6.83 -8.37
CA ASN A 17 16.69 7.96 -7.45
C ASN A 17 15.74 7.92 -6.25
N TRP A 18 15.02 6.81 -6.02
CA TRP A 18 14.06 6.68 -4.93
C TRP A 18 14.68 6.97 -3.56
N LYS A 19 15.77 6.27 -3.23
CA LYS A 19 16.41 6.37 -1.92
C LYS A 19 17.19 7.67 -1.74
N THR A 20 17.72 8.22 -2.84
CA THR A 20 18.65 9.35 -2.81
C THR A 20 17.98 10.70 -2.96
N GLN A 21 16.83 10.78 -3.63
CA GLN A 21 16.16 12.05 -3.95
C GLN A 21 14.68 12.03 -3.53
N ILE A 22 13.89 11.11 -4.07
CA ILE A 22 12.42 11.17 -3.92
C ILE A 22 12.00 10.94 -2.47
N ARG A 23 12.49 9.87 -1.84
CA ARG A 23 12.16 9.55 -0.44
C ARG A 23 12.59 10.65 0.53
N PRO A 24 13.85 11.14 0.55
CA PRO A 24 14.22 12.22 1.46
C PRO A 24 13.44 13.51 1.17
N TYR A 25 13.17 13.85 -0.10
CA TYR A 25 12.37 15.01 -0.45
C TYR A 25 10.96 14.96 0.16
N VAL A 26 10.25 13.83 0.04
CA VAL A 26 8.88 13.70 0.59
C VAL A 26 8.89 13.75 2.12
N LEU A 27 9.86 13.12 2.78
CA LEU A 27 10.01 13.18 4.24
C LEU A 27 10.28 14.61 4.71
N GLU A 28 11.15 15.34 4.03
CA GLU A 28 11.47 16.74 4.35
C GLU A 28 10.28 17.66 4.10
N ARG A 29 9.61 17.53 2.94
CA ARG A 29 8.39 18.29 2.60
C ARG A 29 7.32 18.14 3.67
N ASP A 30 7.11 16.92 4.14
CA ASP A 30 6.12 16.60 5.18
C ASP A 30 6.66 16.81 6.60
N ARG A 31 7.86 17.40 6.76
CA ARG A 31 8.53 17.69 8.04
C ARG A 31 8.60 16.47 8.96
N TYR A 32 8.89 15.31 8.37
CA TYR A 32 8.89 14.02 9.06
C TYR A 32 7.60 13.77 9.87
N SER A 33 6.48 14.34 9.46
CA SER A 33 5.19 14.21 10.16
C SER A 33 4.26 13.29 9.37
N CYS A 34 3.69 12.30 10.03
CA CYS A 34 2.79 11.35 9.40
C CYS A 34 1.52 12.06 8.91
N ARG A 35 1.31 12.05 7.59
CA ARG A 35 0.10 12.57 6.91
C ARG A 35 -1.15 11.71 7.21
N GLY A 36 -0.92 10.48 7.64
CA GLY A 36 -1.94 9.51 8.04
C GLY A 36 -2.73 8.95 6.85
N ILE A 37 -3.79 8.21 7.15
CA ILE A 37 -4.63 7.56 6.13
C ILE A 37 -5.75 8.53 5.75
N ASP A 38 -6.04 8.65 4.45
CA ASP A 38 -7.05 9.56 3.91
C ASP A 38 -6.81 11.02 4.35
N SER A 39 -5.54 11.42 4.42
CA SER A 39 -5.09 12.75 4.89
C SER A 39 -5.54 13.11 6.32
N LYS A 40 -5.71 12.11 7.20
CA LYS A 40 -5.97 12.30 8.64
C LYS A 40 -4.71 12.04 9.46
N PRO A 41 -3.95 13.09 9.85
CA PRO A 41 -2.70 12.93 10.57
C PRO A 41 -2.88 12.20 11.90
N CYS A 42 -1.92 11.34 12.24
CA CYS A 42 -1.92 10.60 13.51
C CYS A 42 -0.99 11.19 14.58
N GLY A 43 -0.31 12.31 14.27
CA GLY A 43 0.62 13.00 15.20
C GLY A 43 1.99 12.33 15.39
N ARG A 44 2.23 11.17 14.78
CA ARG A 44 3.50 10.44 14.91
C ARG A 44 4.53 10.85 13.86
N PRO A 45 5.84 10.68 14.14
CA PRO A 45 6.87 10.91 13.15
C PRO A 45 6.76 9.91 11.98
N ALA A 46 7.04 10.38 10.77
CA ALA A 46 7.06 9.60 9.55
C ALA A 46 8.47 9.09 9.25
N ASN A 47 8.54 7.83 8.82
CA ASN A 47 9.76 7.18 8.36
C ASN A 47 9.56 6.36 7.08
N GLN A 48 8.32 6.24 6.62
CA GLN A 48 7.92 5.59 5.38
C GLN A 48 7.40 6.62 4.39
N VAL A 49 7.53 6.32 3.10
CA VAL A 49 6.91 7.07 2.00
C VAL A 49 6.07 6.10 1.19
N ASP A 50 4.84 6.50 0.90
CA ASP A 50 3.84 5.66 0.25
C ASP A 50 3.04 6.42 -0.81
N HIS A 51 2.54 5.70 -1.81
CA HIS A 51 1.76 6.26 -2.91
C HIS A 51 0.31 6.53 -2.51
N ILE A 52 -0.18 7.74 -2.72
CA ILE A 52 -1.58 8.14 -2.46
C ILE A 52 -2.52 7.41 -3.43
N GLY A 53 -2.21 7.47 -4.73
CA GLY A 53 -2.99 6.89 -5.82
C GLY A 53 -2.24 5.78 -6.57
N ASP A 54 -1.95 5.99 -7.86
CA ASP A 54 -1.28 5.00 -8.71
C ASP A 54 0.09 4.62 -8.13
N ARG A 55 0.36 3.32 -7.99
CA ARG A 55 1.62 2.80 -7.46
C ARG A 55 2.84 3.05 -8.37
N ASN A 56 2.61 3.32 -9.66
CA ASN A 56 3.68 3.55 -10.63
C ASN A 56 3.96 5.05 -10.85
N ASP A 57 3.15 5.93 -10.25
CA ASP A 57 3.35 7.37 -10.32
C ASP A 57 4.22 7.83 -9.13
N HIS A 58 5.51 8.02 -9.39
CA HIS A 58 6.49 8.45 -8.39
C HIS A 58 6.64 9.97 -8.28
N ARG A 59 5.73 10.75 -8.88
CA ARG A 59 5.74 12.21 -8.74
C ARG A 59 5.45 12.57 -7.27
N PRO A 60 6.10 13.61 -6.72
CA PRO A 60 5.94 13.93 -5.30
C PRO A 60 4.49 14.21 -4.88
N GLU A 61 3.65 14.72 -5.76
CA GLU A 61 2.22 15.01 -5.50
C GLU A 61 1.42 13.73 -5.21
N ASN A 62 1.88 12.58 -5.72
CA ASN A 62 1.28 11.28 -5.48
C ASN A 62 1.94 10.52 -4.31
N LEU A 63 2.87 11.14 -3.59
CA LEU A 63 3.58 10.52 -2.47
C LEU A 63 3.26 11.22 -1.15
N GLN A 64 3.21 10.45 -0.06
CA GLN A 64 2.99 10.95 1.29
C GLN A 64 3.92 10.29 2.32
N ALA A 65 4.31 11.05 3.33
CA ALA A 65 5.06 10.54 4.47
C ALA A 65 4.13 9.89 5.50
N LEU A 66 4.43 8.66 5.90
CA LEU A 66 3.68 7.88 6.90
C LEU A 66 4.59 7.34 8.01
N CYS A 67 4.02 7.17 9.20
CA CYS A 67 4.61 6.31 10.22
C CYS A 67 4.41 4.84 9.85
N ALA A 68 5.21 3.95 10.44
CA ALA A 68 5.16 2.52 10.17
C ALA A 68 3.75 1.92 10.32
N ASP A 69 3.02 2.31 11.36
CA ASP A 69 1.68 1.76 11.65
C ASP A 69 0.63 2.22 10.64
N CYS A 70 0.61 3.50 10.27
CA CYS A 70 -0.31 4.00 9.25
C CYS A 70 -0.01 3.38 7.88
N HIS A 71 1.28 3.18 7.56
CA HIS A 71 1.71 2.51 6.34
C HIS A 71 1.28 1.04 6.30
N ALA A 72 1.45 0.30 7.42
CA ALA A 72 1.03 -1.09 7.53
C ALA A 72 -0.50 -1.22 7.42
N ALA A 73 -1.25 -0.34 8.09
CA ALA A 73 -2.70 -0.32 8.01
C ALA A 73 -3.21 -0.04 6.59
N LYS A 74 -2.59 0.90 5.87
CA LYS A 74 -2.93 1.19 4.47
C LYS A 74 -2.61 0.01 3.54
N THR A 75 -1.42 -0.58 3.68
CA THR A 75 -1.03 -1.78 2.92
C THR A 75 -2.00 -2.94 3.15
N SER A 76 -2.42 -3.16 4.40
CA SER A 76 -3.40 -4.17 4.76
C SER A 76 -4.77 -3.92 4.10
N ARG A 77 -5.26 -2.67 4.13
CA ARG A 77 -6.50 -2.28 3.44
C ARG A 77 -6.43 -2.56 1.94
N GLN A 78 -5.35 -2.16 1.27
CA GLN A 78 -5.15 -2.42 -0.15
C GLN A 78 -5.11 -3.93 -0.47
N GLY A 79 -4.38 -4.71 0.34
CA GLY A 79 -4.31 -6.16 0.21
C GLY A 79 -5.66 -6.85 0.39
N ASN A 80 -6.46 -6.39 1.37
CA ASN A 80 -7.82 -6.87 1.55
C ASN A 80 -8.68 -6.55 0.34
N THR A 81 -8.75 -5.28 -0.09
CA THR A 81 -9.54 -4.90 -1.28
C THR A 81 -9.19 -5.75 -2.50
N ALA A 82 -7.90 -5.98 -2.76
CA ALA A 82 -7.45 -6.84 -3.85
C ALA A 82 -7.92 -8.30 -3.69
N ARG A 83 -7.90 -8.85 -2.48
CA ARG A 83 -8.43 -10.20 -2.18
C ARG A 83 -9.93 -10.30 -2.42
N TRP A 84 -10.72 -9.30 -2.00
CA TRP A 84 -12.17 -9.29 -2.18
C TRP A 84 -12.56 -9.14 -3.65
N ALA A 85 -11.81 -8.34 -4.43
CA ALA A 85 -12.08 -8.12 -5.85
C ALA A 85 -11.97 -9.39 -6.72
N VAL A 86 -11.13 -10.35 -6.31
CA VAL A 86 -10.90 -11.61 -7.05
C VAL A 86 -11.60 -12.81 -6.42
N ARG A 87 -12.37 -12.60 -5.35
CA ARG A 87 -13.04 -13.70 -4.64
C ARG A 87 -14.31 -14.09 -5.38
N GLU A 88 -14.27 -15.18 -6.14
CA GLU A 88 -15.49 -15.93 -6.43
C GLU A 88 -16.09 -16.38 -5.10
N ARG A 89 -17.36 -16.02 -4.85
CA ARG A 89 -18.10 -16.56 -3.71
C ARG A 89 -18.19 -18.06 -3.95
N ARG A 90 -17.55 -18.87 -3.10
CA ARG A 90 -17.81 -20.31 -3.07
C ARG A 90 -19.33 -20.49 -2.93
N PRO A 91 -19.96 -21.35 -3.76
CA PRO A 91 -21.35 -21.71 -3.56
C PRO A 91 -21.56 -22.17 -2.12
N ALA A 92 -22.71 -21.82 -1.53
CA ALA A 92 -23.06 -22.35 -0.21
C ALA A 92 -23.03 -23.88 -0.28
N GLU A 93 -22.27 -24.51 0.62
CA GLU A 93 -22.25 -25.97 0.73
C GLU A 93 -23.67 -26.42 1.11
N LYS A 94 -24.23 -27.39 0.37
CA LYS A 94 -25.47 -28.03 0.80
C LYS A 94 -25.17 -28.84 2.06
N HIS A 95 -25.84 -28.52 3.16
CA HIS A 95 -25.69 -29.28 4.39
C HIS A 95 -26.09 -30.75 4.14
N PRO A 96 -25.32 -31.73 4.66
CA PRO A 96 -25.54 -33.16 4.40
C PRO A 96 -26.84 -33.72 4.99
N GLY A 97 -27.64 -32.90 5.69
CA GLY A 97 -28.92 -33.26 6.28
C GLY A 97 -30.16 -32.72 5.57
N LEU A 98 -30.03 -32.06 4.40
CA LEU A 98 -31.18 -31.77 3.52
C LEU A 98 -31.24 -32.82 2.41
N LEU A 99 -31.97 -33.92 2.67
CA LEU A 99 -32.57 -34.79 1.66
C LEU A 99 -34.05 -34.42 1.52
#